data_AF-A0A8I0HBV7-F1
#
_entry.id   AF-A0A8I0HBV7-F1
#
_cell.length_a   1.000
_cell.length_b   1.000
_cell.length_c   1.000
_cell.angle_alpha   90.00
_cell.angle_beta   90.00
_cell.angle_gamma   90.00
#
_symmetry.space_group_name_H-M   'P 1'
#
loop_
_entity.id
_entity.type
_entity.pdbx_description
1 polymer ?
#
loop_
_entity_poly.entity_id
_entity_poly.type
_entity_poly.pdbx_seq_one_letter_code
_entity_poly.pdbx_strand_id
1 'polypeptide(L)' 'PMAKVLYPGKEDFTPRKRERIFREIRNNDWDAVILSHEQFGMIPQSPEIQQEILQAELDCVEENLEVLKAQGRDVSRAMM' A
#
# COMPACT_ATOMS: atom_id res chain seq x y z
N PRO A 1 -19.28 -14.41 -21.36
CA PRO A 1 -18.60 -13.70 -20.26
C PRO A 1 -17.07 -13.89 -20.35
N MET A 2 -16.36 -12.97 -21.04
CA MET A 2 -14.90 -12.89 -21.01
C MET A 2 -14.53 -11.70 -20.14
N ALA A 3 -14.26 -11.96 -18.86
CA ALA A 3 -13.74 -10.93 -17.96
C ALA A 3 -12.32 -10.54 -18.42
N LYS A 4 -12.07 -9.25 -18.57
CA LYS A 4 -10.74 -8.71 -18.85
C LYS A 4 -10.08 -8.42 -17.51
N VAL A 5 -9.18 -9.31 -17.10
CA VAL A 5 -8.38 -9.16 -15.87
C VAL A 5 -6.95 -8.85 -16.24
N LEU A 6 -6.39 -7.78 -15.66
CA LEU A 6 -4.99 -7.40 -15.84
C LEU A 6 -4.19 -7.82 -14.61
N TYR A 7 -3.19 -8.67 -14.81
CA TYR A 7 -2.23 -9.09 -13.79
C TYR A 7 -0.80 -8.90 -14.29
N PRO A 8 -0.19 -7.73 -14.04
CA PRO A 8 1.19 -7.46 -14.44
C PRO A 8 2.19 -8.15 -13.52
N GLY A 9 3.18 -8.83 -14.10
CA GLY A 9 4.26 -9.48 -13.36
C GLY A 9 5.30 -8.49 -12.82
N LYS A 10 6.28 -8.99 -12.05
CA LYS A 10 7.38 -8.18 -11.49
C LYS A 10 8.21 -7.48 -12.58
N GLU A 11 8.37 -8.12 -13.73
CA GLU A 11 9.15 -7.62 -14.88
C GLU A 11 8.42 -6.56 -15.71
N ASP A 12 7.12 -6.40 -15.47
CA ASP A 12 6.24 -5.46 -16.18
C ASP A 12 6.23 -4.07 -15.54
N PHE A 13 6.80 -3.93 -14.33
CA PHE A 13 6.95 -2.66 -13.63
C PHE A 13 8.28 -1.93 -13.88
N THR A 14 9.05 -2.36 -14.87
CA THR A 14 10.19 -1.57 -15.38
C THR A 14 9.69 -0.19 -15.86
N PRO A 15 10.47 0.91 -15.71
CA PRO A 15 9.99 2.27 -15.99
C PRO A 15 9.32 2.42 -17.36
N ARG A 16 9.89 1.79 -18.39
CA ARG A 16 9.39 1.81 -19.77
C ARG A 16 8.07 1.06 -19.97
N LYS A 17 7.85 -0.03 -19.24
CA LYS A 17 6.62 -0.85 -19.33
C LYS A 17 5.53 -0.34 -18.39
N ARG A 18 5.91 0.26 -17.27
CA ARG A 18 5.00 0.88 -16.30
C ARG A 18 4.13 1.95 -16.95
N GLU A 19 4.71 2.87 -17.73
CA GLU A 19 3.93 3.86 -18.47
C GLU A 19 2.95 3.22 -19.46
N ARG A 20 3.36 2.14 -20.14
CA ARG A 20 2.48 1.42 -21.06
C ARG A 20 1.30 0.81 -20.32
N ILE A 21 1.55 0.13 -19.22
CA ILE A 21 0.52 -0.53 -18.41
C ILE A 21 -0.45 0.49 -17.82
N PHE A 22 0.03 1.64 -17.33
CA PHE A 22 -0.88 2.69 -16.88
C PHE A 22 -1.74 3.26 -18.01
N ARG A 23 -1.17 3.41 -19.21
CA ARG A 23 -1.97 3.79 -20.39
C ARG A 23 -2.99 2.70 -20.74
N GLU A 24 -2.63 1.42 -20.63
CA GLU A 24 -3.55 0.30 -20.88
C GLU A 24 -4.65 0.18 -19.83
N ILE A 25 -4.35 0.46 -18.55
CA ILE A 25 -5.34 0.53 -17.46
C ILE A 25 -6.30 1.68 -17.68
N ARG A 26 -5.79 2.86 -18.07
CA ARG A 26 -6.61 4.05 -18.28
C ARG A 26 -7.48 3.97 -19.54
N ASN A 27 -6.97 3.35 -20.60
CA ASN A 27 -7.60 3.39 -21.92
C ASN A 27 -8.46 2.15 -22.24
N ASN A 28 -8.38 1.07 -21.47
CA ASN A 28 -9.23 -0.10 -21.66
C ASN A 28 -10.14 -0.32 -20.46
N ASP A 29 -11.40 -0.67 -20.71
CA ASP A 29 -12.32 -1.18 -19.69
C ASP A 29 -11.87 -2.57 -19.22
N TRP A 30 -11.11 -2.60 -18.12
CA TRP A 30 -10.76 -3.81 -17.37
C TRP A 30 -11.80 -4.03 -16.27
N ASP A 31 -12.24 -5.28 -16.10
CA ASP A 31 -13.16 -5.66 -15.03
C ASP A 31 -12.45 -5.71 -13.67
N ALA A 32 -11.16 -6.06 -13.66
CA ALA A 32 -10.32 -6.09 -12.47
C ALA A 32 -8.83 -5.94 -12.81
N VAL A 33 -8.09 -5.23 -11.95
CA VAL A 33 -6.63 -5.11 -12.01
C VAL A 33 -6.05 -5.61 -10.70
N ILE A 34 -5.15 -6.58 -10.76
CA ILE A 34 -4.54 -7.19 -9.58
C ILE A 34 -3.05 -6.81 -9.57
N LEU A 35 -2.63 -6.08 -8.54
CA LEU A 35 -1.26 -5.60 -8.35
C LEU A 35 -0.71 -6.12 -7.02
N SER A 36 0.59 -6.34 -6.94
CA SER A 36 1.26 -6.55 -5.65
C SER A 36 1.32 -5.24 -4.86
N HIS A 37 1.51 -5.34 -3.54
CA HIS A 37 1.63 -4.16 -2.68
C HIS A 37 2.81 -3.24 -3.11
N GLU A 38 3.95 -3.83 -3.45
CA GLU A 38 5.11 -3.09 -3.96
C GLU A 38 4.81 -2.39 -5.31
N GLN A 39 4.05 -3.02 -6.19
CA GLN A 39 3.65 -2.46 -7.49
C GLN A 39 2.62 -1.32 -7.33
N PHE A 40 1.74 -1.42 -6.34
CA PHE A 40 0.81 -0.35 -5.98
C PHE A 40 1.55 0.87 -5.43
N GLY A 41 2.56 0.67 -4.56
CA GLY A 41 3.40 1.76 -4.04
C GLY A 41 4.26 2.46 -5.10
N MET A 42 4.42 1.86 -6.28
CA MET A 42 5.10 2.45 -7.43
C MET A 42 4.22 3.40 -8.26
N ILE A 43 2.92 3.45 -7.98
CA ILE A 43 1.98 4.38 -8.62
C ILE A 43 2.18 5.76 -7.96
N PRO A 44 2.51 6.82 -8.71
CA PRO A 44 2.64 8.15 -8.13
C PRO A 44 1.28 8.58 -7.57
N GLN A 45 1.21 8.74 -6.26
CA GLN A 45 0.06 9.30 -5.56
C GLN A 45 0.14 10.83 -5.59
N SER A 46 -1.02 11.50 -5.52
CA SER A 46 -1.07 12.96 -5.37
C SER A 46 -0.35 13.37 -4.08
N PRO A 47 0.34 14.53 -4.05
CA PRO A 47 1.07 14.98 -2.86
C PRO A 47 0.17 15.11 -1.62
N GLU A 48 -1.10 15.48 -1.79
CA GLU A 48 -2.11 15.54 -0.71
C GLU A 48 -2.40 14.17 -0.11
N ILE A 49 -2.58 13.15 -0.96
CA ILE A 49 -2.83 11.76 -0.53
C ILE A 49 -1.58 11.17 0.12
N GLN A 50 -0.38 11.50 -0.38
CA GLN A 50 0.88 11.09 0.25
C GLN A 50 1.02 11.66 1.65
N GLN A 51 0.66 12.93 1.85
CA GLN A 51 0.68 13.55 3.19
C GLN A 51 -0.31 12.88 4.14
N GLU A 52 -1.53 12.58 3.69
CA GLU A 52 -2.54 11.91 4.51
C GLU A 52 -2.10 10.49 4.91
N ILE A 53 -1.54 9.72 3.96
CA ILE A 53 -1.03 8.37 4.25
C ILE A 53 0.18 8.43 5.20
N LEU A 54 1.12 9.35 4.98
CA LEU A 54 2.27 9.52 5.87
C LEU A 54 1.84 9.91 7.28
N GLN A 55 0.82 10.76 7.41
CA GLN A 55 0.26 11.13 8.71
C GLN A 55 -0.36 9.90 9.38
N ALA A 56 -1.20 9.13 8.67
CA ALA A 56 -1.80 7.90 9.19
C ALA A 56 -0.76 6.85 9.61
N GLU A 57 0.33 6.70 8.85
CA GLU A 57 1.43 5.80 9.19
C GLU A 57 2.19 6.28 10.44
N LEU A 58 2.41 7.59 10.60
CA LEU A 58 3.00 8.17 11.81
C LEU A 58 2.11 7.92 13.02
N ASP A 59 0.80 8.20 12.91
CA ASP A 59 -0.18 7.97 13.97
C ASP A 59 -0.21 6.48 14.38
N CYS A 60 -0.15 5.57 13.41
CA CYS A 60 -0.08 4.13 13.65
C CYS A 60 1.21 3.72 14.39
N VAL A 61 2.36 4.31 14.04
CA VAL A 61 3.63 4.04 14.73
C VAL A 61 3.61 4.58 16.17
N GLU A 62 3.04 5.76 16.39
CA GLU A 62 2.90 6.35 17.75
C GLU A 62 1.95 5.52 18.62
N GLU A 63 0.79 5.11 18.09
CA GLU A 63 -0.16 4.25 18.80
C GLU A 63 0.48 2.91 19.17
N ASN A 64 1.18 2.27 18.23
CA ASN A 64 1.90 1.02 18.50
C ASN A 64 2.97 1.19 19.59
N LEU A 65 3.68 2.33 19.61
CA LEU A 65 4.67 2.62 20.65
C LEU A 65 4.01 2.84 22.03
N GLU A 66 2.85 3.48 22.08
CA GLU A 66 2.07 3.64 23.30
C GLU A 66 1.55 2.31 23.84
N VAL A 67 1.02 1.44 22.98
CA VAL A 67 0.59 0.08 23.36
C VAL A 67 1.77 -0.71 23.94
N LEU A 68 2.95 -0.63 23.32
CA LEU A 68 4.16 -1.30 23.84
C LEU A 68 4.60 -0.74 25.20
N LYS A 69 4.52 0.58 25.41
CA LYS A 69 4.80 1.20 26.73
C LYS A 69 3.77 0.83 27.78
N ALA A 70 2.49 0.72 27.41
CA ALA A 70 1.41 0.32 28.30
C ALA A 70 1.55 -1.16 28.71
N GLN A 71 1.85 -2.05 27.76
CA GLN A 71 2.13 -3.46 28.03
C GLN A 71 3.38 -3.63 28.91
N GLY A 72 4.43 -2.82 28.70
CA GLY A 72 5.65 -2.86 29.52
C GLY A 72 5.46 -2.50 31.01
N ARG A 73 4.38 -1.78 31.38
CA ARG A 73 4.08 -1.45 32.78
C ARG A 73 3.18 -2.49 33.47
N ASP A 74 2.41 -3.27 32.71
CA ASP A 74 1.46 -4.23 33.28
C ASP A 74 2.12 -5.58 33.64
N VAL A 75 3.17 -5.99 32.93
CA VAL A 75 3.88 -7.25 33.24
C VAL A 75 4.62 -7.22 34.57
N SER A 76 5.02 -6.04 35.08
CA SER A 76 5.71 -5.94 36.37
C SER A 76 4.77 -5.96 37.59
N ARG A 77 3.46 -5.82 37.41
CA ARG A 77 2.50 -5.78 38.53
C ARG A 77 1.74 -7.09 38.76
N ALA A 78 1.80 -8.02 37.81
CA ALA A 78 1.24 -9.37 37.95
C ALA A 78 2.21 -10.40 38.58
N MET A 79 3.41 -9.97 38.98
CA MET A 79 4.43 -10.79 39.67
C MET A 79 4.72 -10.23 41.08
N MET A 80 3.68 -10.07 41.91
CA MET A 80 3.83 -9.86 43.36
C MET A 80 2.75 -10.62 44.13
#